data_AF-A0A927EA67-F1
#
_entry.id   AF-A0A927EA67-F1
#
_cell.length_a   1.000
_cell.length_b   1.000
_cell.length_c   1.000
_cell.angle_alpha   90.00
_cell.angle_beta   90.00
_cell.angle_gamma   90.00
#
_symmetry.space_group_name_H-M   'P 1'
#
loop_
_entity.id
_entity.type
_entity.pdbx_description
1 polymer ?
#
loop_
_entity_poly.entity_id
_entity_poly.type
_entity_poly.pdbx_seq_one_letter_code
_entity_poly.pdbx_strand_id
1 'polypeptide(L)'
;MSEPPGPHTTLEFYPWIVVRFACRACRAFRDKRLALLVEEFGAPTTIEYLLGIFIANCPHRPRKRNGRAALRDMPCGGYCPDLGTTRPPDLPPAMSGLTLIAGGKDDMLPAEAAPAERRRRVGGEE
;
A
#
# COMPACT_ATOMS: atom_id res chain seq x y z
N MET A 1 -7.86 -21.85 -4.65
CA MET A 1 -7.27 -20.52 -4.44
C MET A 1 -6.79 -20.06 -5.80
N SER A 2 -7.33 -18.96 -6.34
CA SER A 2 -6.92 -18.44 -7.64
C SER A 2 -5.47 -17.96 -7.58
N GLU A 3 -4.70 -18.17 -8.64
CA GLU A 3 -3.32 -17.70 -8.75
C GLU A 3 -3.29 -16.16 -8.62
N PRO A 4 -2.36 -15.58 -7.83
CA PRO A 4 -2.26 -14.13 -7.71
C PRO A 4 -1.91 -13.48 -9.06
N PRO A 5 -2.43 -12.28 -9.36
CA PRO A 5 -2.16 -11.61 -10.61
C PRO A 5 -0.67 -11.25 -10.72
N GLY A 6 -0.10 -11.49 -11.90
CA GLY A 6 1.27 -11.17 -12.26
C GLY A 6 1.35 -10.07 -13.33
N PRO A 7 2.56 -9.66 -13.74
CA PRO A 7 2.76 -8.61 -14.75
C PRO A 7 2.09 -8.93 -16.10
N HIS A 8 2.10 -10.20 -16.49
CA HIS A 8 1.55 -10.67 -17.76
C HIS A 8 0.06 -11.04 -17.68
N THR A 9 -0.58 -10.85 -16.52
CA THR A 9 -2.04 -11.02 -16.39
C THR A 9 -2.74 -10.00 -17.28
N THR A 10 -3.66 -10.47 -18.11
CA THR A 10 -4.52 -9.64 -18.95
C THR A 10 -5.67 -9.05 -18.15
N LEU A 11 -6.27 -7.96 -18.64
CA LEU A 11 -7.38 -7.29 -17.94
C LEU A 11 -8.62 -8.20 -17.80
N GLU A 12 -8.83 -9.15 -18.71
CA GLU A 12 -9.91 -10.15 -18.61
C GLU A 12 -9.77 -11.10 -17.41
N PHE A 13 -8.54 -11.47 -17.05
CA PHE A 13 -8.23 -12.39 -15.95
C PHE A 13 -7.81 -11.66 -14.69
N TYR A 14 -7.84 -10.33 -14.71
CA TYR A 14 -7.49 -9.54 -13.54
C TYR A 14 -8.61 -9.64 -12.49
N PRO A 15 -8.31 -10.09 -11.26
CA PRO A 15 -9.34 -10.46 -10.29
C PRO A 15 -10.00 -9.26 -9.58
N TRP A 16 -9.47 -8.05 -9.71
CA TRP A 16 -9.89 -6.87 -8.93
C TRP A 16 -10.63 -5.83 -9.78
N ILE A 17 -11.42 -4.99 -9.11
CA ILE A 17 -12.25 -3.97 -9.78
C ILE A 17 -11.42 -2.72 -10.07
N VAL A 18 -10.42 -2.42 -9.25
CA VAL A 18 -9.52 -1.29 -9.42
C VAL A 18 -8.10 -1.80 -9.64
N VAL A 19 -7.39 -1.17 -10.58
CA VAL A 19 -5.97 -1.35 -10.81
C VAL A 19 -5.23 -0.13 -10.28
N ARG A 20 -4.25 -0.34 -9.39
CA ARG A 20 -3.46 0.73 -8.78
C ARG A 20 -2.03 0.74 -9.35
N PHE A 21 -1.51 1.93 -9.61
CA PHE A 21 -0.14 2.15 -10.01
C PHE A 21 0.52 3.13 -9.04
N ALA A 22 1.70 2.77 -8.54
CA ALA A 22 2.48 3.57 -7.62
C ALA A 22 3.92 3.68 -8.10
N CYS A 23 4.63 4.75 -7.72
CA CYS A 23 6.06 4.88 -7.97
C CYS A 23 6.78 5.29 -6.69
N ARG A 24 7.82 4.55 -6.29
CA ARG A 24 8.61 4.88 -5.09
C ARG A 24 9.44 6.15 -5.25
N ALA A 25 9.87 6.45 -6.48
CA ALA A 25 10.76 7.59 -6.77
C ALA A 25 10.02 8.93 -6.79
N CYS A 26 9.01 9.07 -7.65
CA CYS A 26 8.24 10.31 -7.75
C CYS A 26 7.01 10.37 -6.83
N ARG A 27 6.75 9.32 -6.05
CA ARG A 27 5.57 9.18 -5.17
C ARG A 27 4.23 9.35 -5.89
N ALA A 28 4.21 9.19 -7.22
CA ALA A 28 2.97 9.21 -7.99
C ALA A 28 2.11 7.99 -7.62
N PHE A 29 0.81 8.23 -7.46
CA PHE A 29 -0.21 7.22 -7.25
C PHE A 29 -1.38 7.46 -8.20
N ARG A 30 -1.86 6.42 -8.86
CA ARG A 30 -3.00 6.45 -9.77
C ARG A 30 -3.81 5.18 -9.60
N ASP A 31 -5.12 5.33 -9.59
CA ASP A 31 -6.07 4.24 -9.62
C ASP A 31 -7.01 4.40 -10.81
N LYS A 32 -7.46 3.28 -11.36
CA LYS A 32 -8.49 3.28 -12.42
C LYS A 32 -9.32 2.02 -12.33
N ARG A 33 -10.62 2.14 -12.61
CA ARG A 33 -11.52 0.98 -12.67
C ARG A 33 -11.16 0.09 -13.86
N LEU A 34 -11.17 -1.22 -13.64
CA LEU A 34 -10.87 -2.24 -14.66
C LEU A 34 -11.72 -2.04 -15.90
N ALA A 35 -13.03 -1.80 -15.73
CA ALA A 35 -13.95 -1.55 -16.85
C ALA A 35 -13.50 -0.39 -17.76
N LEU A 36 -12.99 0.70 -17.19
CA LEU A 36 -12.50 1.85 -17.96
C LEU A 36 -11.18 1.55 -18.67
N LEU A 37 -10.32 0.72 -18.07
CA LEU A 37 -9.09 0.27 -18.71
C LEU A 37 -9.38 -0.70 -19.87
N VAL A 38 -10.36 -1.58 -19.70
CA VAL A 38 -10.81 -2.50 -20.75
C VAL A 38 -11.45 -1.73 -21.90
N GLU A 39 -12.23 -0.68 -21.62
CA GLU A 39 -12.81 0.19 -22.65
C GLU A 39 -11.73 0.94 -23.45
N GLU A 40 -10.70 1.47 -22.77
CA GLU A 40 -9.65 2.29 -23.41
C GLU A 40 -8.58 1.45 -24.13
N PHE A 41 -8.17 0.31 -23.56
CA PHE A 41 -7.04 -0.49 -24.05
C PHE A 41 -7.43 -1.89 -24.54
N GLY A 42 -8.65 -2.35 -24.27
CA GLY A 42 -9.11 -3.69 -24.61
C GLY A 42 -8.77 -4.76 -23.57
N ALA A 43 -9.58 -5.82 -23.54
CA ALA A 43 -9.45 -6.96 -22.63
C ALA A 43 -8.10 -7.73 -22.68
N PRO A 44 -7.44 -7.94 -23.84
CA PRO A 44 -6.19 -8.70 -23.91
C PRO A 44 -4.96 -7.88 -23.47
N THR A 45 -5.14 -6.63 -23.05
CA THR A 45 -4.04 -5.80 -22.57
C THR A 45 -3.51 -6.32 -21.24
N THR A 46 -2.18 -6.31 -21.06
CA THR A 46 -1.52 -6.77 -19.84
C THR A 46 -1.27 -5.63 -18.85
N ILE A 47 -1.16 -5.98 -17.56
CA ILE A 47 -0.78 -5.00 -16.51
C ILE A 47 0.61 -4.41 -16.78
N GLU A 48 1.54 -5.21 -17.29
CA GLU A 48 2.88 -4.75 -17.69
C GLU A 48 2.83 -3.63 -18.74
N TYR A 49 1.97 -3.76 -19.75
CA TYR A 49 1.82 -2.72 -20.77
C TYR A 49 1.31 -1.40 -20.16
N LEU A 50 0.27 -1.47 -19.33
CA LEU A 50 -0.26 -0.29 -18.63
C LEU A 50 0.77 0.32 -17.67
N LEU A 51 1.56 -0.52 -16.99
CA LEU A 51 2.65 -0.07 -16.14
C LEU A 51 3.73 0.67 -16.97
N GLY A 52 4.01 0.22 -18.18
CA GLY A 52 4.87 0.91 -19.14
C GLY A 52 4.39 2.32 -19.47
N ILE A 53 3.08 2.49 -19.71
CA ILE A 53 2.45 3.80 -19.94
C ILE A 53 2.56 4.69 -18.70
N PHE A 54 2.28 4.16 -17.52
CA PHE A 54 2.42 4.89 -16.25
C PHE A 54 3.85 5.37 -16.02
N ILE A 55 4.84 4.48 -16.19
CA ILE A 55 6.27 4.79 -16.04
C ILE A 55 6.74 5.78 -17.11
N ALA A 56 6.14 5.79 -18.29
CA ALA A 56 6.53 6.70 -19.37
C ALA A 56 6.47 8.17 -18.96
N ASN A 57 5.54 8.52 -18.07
CA ASN A 57 5.34 9.87 -17.54
C ASN A 57 6.21 10.18 -16.31
N CYS A 58 7.01 9.23 -15.82
CA CYS A 58 7.81 9.45 -14.61
C CYS A 58 9.00 10.38 -14.88
N PRO A 59 9.20 11.44 -14.07
CA PRO A 59 10.39 12.31 -14.18
C PRO A 59 11.70 11.56 -13.96
N HIS A 60 11.67 10.50 -13.15
CA HIS A 60 12.81 9.66 -12.81
C HIS A 60 13.08 8.54 -13.81
N ARG A 61 12.31 8.47 -14.91
CA ARG A 61 12.56 7.49 -15.97
C ARG A 61 13.96 7.75 -16.57
N PRO A 62 14.82 6.72 -16.68
CA PRO A 62 16.13 6.89 -17.29
C PRO A 62 15.94 7.27 -18.76
N ARG A 63 16.27 8.51 -19.10
CA ARG A 63 16.33 8.96 -20.49
C ARG A 63 17.69 8.57 -21.06
N LYS A 64 17.70 7.90 -22.21
CA LYS A 64 18.93 7.68 -22.97
C LYS A 64 19.32 9.00 -23.62
N ARG A 65 20.47 9.56 -23.23
CA ARG A 65 21.12 10.66 -23.95
C ARG A 65 22.39 10.08 -24.58
N ASN A 66 22.47 10.12 -25.90
CA ASN A 66 23.63 9.63 -26.67
C ASN A 66 23.99 8.15 -26.35
N GLY A 67 22.99 7.27 -26.26
CA GLY A 67 23.18 5.84 -25.99
C GLY A 67 23.51 5.48 -24.53
N ARG A 68 23.73 6.47 -23.64
CA ARG A 68 23.96 6.26 -22.21
C ARG A 68 22.72 6.67 -21.42
N ALA A 69 22.26 5.79 -20.52
CA ALA A 69 21.23 6.15 -19.57
C ALA A 69 21.82 7.16 -18.58
N ALA A 70 21.20 8.33 -18.44
CA ALA A 70 21.58 9.25 -17.38
C ALA A 70 21.27 8.59 -16.03
N LEU A 71 22.31 8.24 -15.27
CA LEU A 71 22.17 7.69 -13.93
C LEU A 71 21.55 8.80 -13.06
N ARG A 72 20.43 8.49 -12.42
CA ARG A 72 19.86 9.33 -11.35
C ARG A 72 20.09 8.61 -10.03
N ASP A 73 20.22 9.37 -8.95
CA ASP A 73 20.39 8.83 -7.59
C ASP A 73 19.25 7.86 -7.21
N MET A 74 18.04 8.14 -7.71
CA MET A 74 16.88 7.27 -7.56
C MET A 74 16.18 7.04 -8.92
N PRO A 75 16.32 5.84 -9.53
CA PRO A 75 15.64 5.50 -10.77
C PRO A 75 14.13 5.32 -10.56
N CYS A 76 13.36 5.41 -11.65
CA CYS A 76 11.92 5.11 -11.61
C CYS A 76 11.69 3.69 -11.04
N GLY A 77 10.87 3.61 -9.99
CA GLY A 77 10.41 2.35 -9.39
C GLY A 77 8.90 2.28 -9.45
N GLY A 78 8.33 2.42 -10.66
CA GLY A 78 6.90 2.23 -10.89
C GLY A 78 6.52 0.77 -10.72
N TYR A 79 5.45 0.49 -9.99
CA TYR A 79 4.94 -0.85 -9.74
C TYR A 79 3.41 -0.83 -9.58
N CYS A 80 2.77 -1.97 -9.77
CA CYS A 80 1.38 -2.19 -9.41
C CYS A 80 1.36 -2.86 -8.02
N PRO A 81 0.83 -2.21 -6.96
CA PRO A 81 0.79 -2.77 -5.61
C PRO A 81 -0.10 -4.01 -5.48
N ASP A 82 -1.01 -4.21 -6.42
CA ASP A 82 -2.03 -5.26 -6.39
C ASP A 82 -1.52 -6.59 -7.00
N LEU A 83 -0.30 -6.59 -7.54
CA LEU A 83 0.35 -7.81 -8.06
C LEU A 83 0.92 -8.66 -6.92
N GLY A 84 0.84 -9.99 -7.07
CA GLY A 84 1.38 -10.95 -6.10
C GLY A 84 0.56 -11.07 -4.81
N THR A 85 -0.53 -10.32 -4.65
CA THR A 85 -1.47 -10.43 -3.54
C THR A 85 -2.75 -11.12 -3.98
N THR A 86 -3.29 -11.98 -3.11
CA THR A 86 -4.63 -12.58 -3.25
C THR A 86 -5.70 -11.80 -2.48
N ARG A 87 -5.30 -10.76 -1.73
CA ARG A 87 -6.23 -9.92 -0.98
C ARG A 87 -6.79 -8.83 -1.91
N PRO A 88 -8.12 -8.76 -2.07
CA PRO A 88 -8.74 -7.73 -2.90
C PRO A 88 -8.45 -6.33 -2.34
N PRO A 89 -7.91 -5.41 -3.17
CA PRO A 89 -7.61 -4.05 -2.74
C PRO A 89 -8.86 -3.20 -2.48
N ASP A 90 -10.01 -3.65 -3.01
CA ASP A 90 -11.30 -2.94 -3.01
C ASP A 90 -12.29 -3.51 -1.98
N LEU A 91 -11.81 -4.38 -1.09
CA LEU A 91 -12.67 -4.99 -0.09
C LEU A 91 -13.08 -3.93 0.96
N PRO A 92 -14.37 -3.74 1.24
CA PRO A 92 -14.80 -2.76 2.22
C PRO A 92 -14.22 -3.10 3.61
N PRO A 93 -13.95 -2.08 4.46
CA PRO A 93 -13.32 -2.30 5.78
C PRO A 93 -14.04 -3.33 6.66
N ALA A 94 -15.36 -3.41 6.54
CA ALA A 94 -16.18 -4.39 7.27
C ALA A 94 -15.86 -5.85 6.91
N MET A 95 -15.31 -6.10 5.72
CA MET A 95 -14.99 -7.43 5.20
C MET A 95 -13.48 -7.72 5.19
N SER A 96 -12.63 -6.70 5.42
CA SER A 96 -11.18 -6.83 5.31
C SER A 96 -10.52 -7.44 6.55
N GLY A 97 -11.30 -7.80 7.58
CA GLY A 97 -10.81 -8.34 8.84
C GLY A 97 -10.28 -7.25 9.77
N LEU A 98 -10.41 -7.45 11.08
CA LEU A 98 -9.92 -6.49 12.07
C LEU A 98 -8.39 -6.45 12.02
N THR A 99 -7.82 -5.25 11.96
CA THR A 99 -6.37 -5.03 12.04
C THR A 99 -6.04 -4.58 13.47
N LEU A 100 -5.16 -5.31 14.15
CA LEU A 100 -4.62 -4.89 15.45
C LEU A 100 -3.72 -3.67 15.22
N ILE A 101 -4.13 -2.52 15.74
CA ILE A 101 -3.34 -1.30 15.78
C ILE A 101 -2.61 -1.29 17.13
N ALA A 102 -1.27 -1.29 17.10
CA ALA A 102 -0.48 -1.14 18.32
C ALA A 102 -0.69 0.27 18.92
N GLY A 103 -0.93 0.38 20.23
CA GLY A 103 -1.24 1.64 20.91
C GLY A 103 -2.71 1.78 21.33
N GLY A 104 -3.23 0.81 22.07
CA GLY A 104 -4.61 0.80 22.55
C GLY A 104 -4.83 1.70 23.78
N LYS A 105 -6.09 1.84 24.23
CA LYS A 105 -6.45 2.64 25.41
C LYS A 105 -5.69 2.23 26.69
N ASP A 106 -5.24 0.97 26.76
CA ASP A 106 -4.43 0.45 27.86
C ASP A 106 -2.98 0.94 27.83
N ASP A 107 -2.42 1.31 26.67
CA ASP A 107 -1.10 1.95 26.55
C ASP A 107 -1.12 3.44 26.94
N MET A 108 -2.32 4.04 27.09
CA MET A 108 -2.53 5.43 27.50
C MET A 108 -2.82 5.60 29.00
N LEU A 109 -2.86 4.50 29.76
CA LEU A 109 -2.98 4.58 31.21
C LEU A 109 -1.59 4.87 31.79
N PRO A 110 -1.39 6.01 32.48
CA PRO A 110 -0.15 6.21 33.23
C PRO A 110 0.03 5.05 34.19
N ALA A 111 1.24 4.49 34.23
CA ALA A 111 1.61 3.39 35.11
C ALA A 111 0.99 3.59 36.49
N GLU A 112 0.27 2.57 36.97
CA GLU A 112 -0.48 2.59 38.22
C GLU A 112 0.26 3.39 39.29
N ALA A 113 -0.43 4.39 39.86
CA ALA A 113 0.11 5.20 40.92
C ALA A 113 0.60 4.27 42.05
N ALA A 114 1.88 4.44 42.41
CA ALA A 114 2.53 3.65 43.45
C ALA A 114 1.62 3.52 44.69
N PRO A 115 1.54 2.34 45.33
CA PRO A 115 0.65 2.13 46.45
C PRO A 115 0.95 3.15 47.54
N ALA A 116 -0.05 3.96 47.88
CA ALA A 116 0.09 5.00 48.90
C ALA A 116 0.54 4.36 50.22
N GLU A 117 1.75 4.70 50.64
CA GLU A 117 2.32 4.26 51.89
C GLU A 117 1.41 4.75 53.03
N ARG A 118 0.73 3.80 53.69
CA ARG A 118 -0.16 4.10 54.83
C ARG A 118 0.70 4.69 55.96
N ARG A 119 0.71 6.02 56.07
CA ARG A 119 1.24 6.72 57.25
C ARG A 119 0.49 6.21 58.48
N ARG A 120 1.21 5.51 59.37
CA ARG A 120 0.74 5.16 60.72
C ARG A 120 0.41 6.46 61.47
N ARG A 121 -0.81 6.56 62.01
CA ARG A 121 -1.14 7.60 62.99
C ARG A 121 -0.34 7.32 64.27
N VAL A 122 0.39 8.32 64.74
CA VAL A 122 1.02 8.31 66.06
C VAL A 122 0.09 9.06 67.01
N GLY A 123 -0.29 8.43 68.13
CA GLY A 123 -1.00 9.05 69.25
C GLY A 123 -2.41 8.52 69.49
N GLY A 124 -2.56 7.67 70.50
CA GLY A 124 -3.83 7.25 71.08
C GLY A 124 -3.56 6.38 72.30
N GLU A 125 -3.58 7.01 73.47
CA GLU A 125 -3.59 6.56 74.89
C GLU A 125 -3.00 7.77 75.66
N GLU A 126 -3.75 8.57 76.41
CA GLU A 126 -4.66 8.26 77.53
C GLU A 126 -6.11 8.73 77.36
#